data_AF-A0A9W9INC1-F1
#
_entry.id   AF-A0A9W9INC1-F1
#
_cell.length_a   1.000
_cell.length_b   1.000
_cell.length_c   1.000
_cell.angle_alpha   90.00
_cell.angle_beta   90.00
_cell.angle_gamma   90.00
#
_symmetry.space_group_name_H-M   'P 1'
#
loop_
_entity.id
_entity.type
_entity.pdbx_description
1 polymer ?
#
loop_
_entity_poly.entity_id
_entity_poly.type
_entity_poly.pdbx_seq_one_letter_code
_entity_poly.pdbx_strand_id
1 'polypeptide(L)'
;MERLPLYLQKSKHDPPPTFEDLQYEIGRLRQEVALHQEAQEAFMGLFSDTREVYQLLRDALIKASSRHCREPAFLELAYDTQSIGLSIRQCLQRTSHRLSTSESRLLCALGIYLDDTASKDCIFI
;
A
#
# COMPACT_ATOMS: atom_id res chain seq x y z
N MET A 1 22.65 -7.55 8.92
CA MET A 1 22.56 -8.65 9.91
C MET A 1 21.28 -8.43 10.69
N GLU A 2 20.25 -9.22 10.40
CA GLU A 2 19.02 -9.23 11.19
C GLU A 2 19.35 -9.79 12.58
N ARG A 3 18.99 -9.02 13.62
CA ARG A 3 19.22 -9.38 15.02
C ARG A 3 17.93 -9.97 15.57
N LEU A 4 18.03 -11.08 16.31
CA LEU A 4 16.90 -11.66 17.04
C LEU A 4 16.23 -10.59 17.94
N PRO A 5 14.92 -10.65 18.19
CA PRO A 5 14.26 -9.77 19.15
C PRO A 5 14.94 -9.80 20.53
N LEU A 6 14.89 -8.68 21.25
CA LEU A 6 15.57 -8.52 22.54
C LEU A 6 15.17 -9.57 23.59
N TYR A 7 13.93 -10.08 23.56
CA TYR A 7 13.46 -11.14 24.47
C TYR A 7 14.01 -12.54 24.13
N LEU A 8 14.53 -12.75 22.91
CA LEU A 8 15.26 -13.96 22.50
C LEU A 8 16.77 -13.77 22.59
N GLN A 9 17.24 -12.54 22.77
CA GLN A 9 18.64 -12.22 23.04
C GLN A 9 18.91 -12.41 24.53
N LYS A 10 19.46 -13.58 24.87
CA LYS A 10 19.89 -14.01 26.21
C LYS A 10 20.30 -12.86 27.15
N SER A 11 19.54 -12.69 28.22
CA SER A 11 20.01 -12.15 29.49
C SER A 11 20.66 -13.29 30.29
N LYS A 12 21.76 -13.04 31.01
CA LYS A 12 22.39 -14.04 31.90
C LYS A 12 21.49 -14.44 33.08
N HIS A 13 20.37 -13.75 33.27
CA HIS A 13 19.48 -13.90 34.41
C HIS A 13 18.09 -14.44 34.05
N ASP A 14 17.78 -14.60 32.77
CA ASP A 14 16.47 -15.08 32.33
C ASP A 14 16.54 -16.55 31.86
N PRO A 15 15.46 -17.32 32.06
CA PRO A 15 15.37 -18.68 31.55
C PRO A 15 15.57 -18.67 30.02
N PRO A 16 16.23 -19.70 29.46
CA PRO A 16 16.46 -19.78 28.02
C PRO A 16 15.11 -19.81 27.28
N PRO A 17 15.05 -19.22 26.06
CA PRO A 17 13.84 -19.27 25.26
C PRO A 17 13.44 -20.72 25.01
N THR A 18 12.16 -21.00 25.21
CA THR A 18 11.58 -22.31 25.01
C THR A 18 11.45 -22.62 23.53
N PHE A 19 11.22 -23.90 23.21
CA PHE A 19 10.89 -24.29 21.84
C PHE A 19 9.61 -23.61 21.35
N GLU A 20 8.63 -23.39 22.24
CA GLU A 20 7.38 -22.69 21.94
C GLU A 20 7.62 -21.21 21.59
N ASP A 21 8.51 -20.52 22.31
CA ASP A 21 8.89 -19.13 22.02
C ASP A 21 9.52 -18.99 20.64
N LEU A 22 10.38 -19.94 20.26
CA LEU A 22 11.01 -19.98 18.95
C LEU A 22 9.99 -20.31 17.84
N GLN A 23 9.05 -21.21 18.09
CA GLN A 23 7.98 -21.52 17.14
C GLN A 23 7.05 -20.34 16.90
N TYR A 24 6.66 -19.63 17.97
CA TYR A 24 5.90 -18.40 17.88
C TYR A 24 6.64 -17.36 17.04
N GLU A 25 7.93 -17.16 17.30
CA GLU A 25 8.75 -16.20 16.57
C GLU A 25 8.88 -16.53 15.08
N ILE A 26 9.07 -17.81 14.75
CA ILE A 26 9.10 -18.26 13.34
C ILE A 26 7.75 -17.98 12.66
N GLY A 27 6.63 -18.20 13.36
CA GLY A 27 5.30 -17.84 12.86
C GLY A 27 5.17 -16.34 12.57
N ARG A 28 5.56 -15.52 13.55
CA ARG A 28 5.57 -14.05 13.46
C ARG A 28 6.38 -13.55 12.26
N LEU A 29 7.63 -14.02 12.12
CA LEU A 29 8.53 -13.62 11.03
C LEU A 29 7.99 -14.05 9.66
N ARG A 30 7.37 -15.24 9.54
CA ARG A 30 6.73 -15.67 8.30
C ARG A 30 5.60 -14.74 7.88
N GLN A 31 4.81 -14.27 8.85
CA GLN A 31 3.74 -13.31 8.61
C GLN A 31 4.27 -11.95 8.14
N GLU A 32 5.34 -11.47 8.77
CA GLU A 32 6.01 -10.22 8.42
C GLU A 32 6.63 -10.28 7.01
N VAL A 33 7.27 -11.39 6.64
CA VAL A 33 7.78 -11.62 5.28
C VAL A 33 6.64 -11.64 4.25
N ALA A 34 5.51 -12.28 4.56
CA ALA A 34 4.35 -12.29 3.68
C ALA A 34 3.79 -10.86 3.46
N LEU A 35 3.69 -10.05 4.52
CA LEU A 35 3.32 -8.64 4.40
C LEU A 35 4.27 -7.87 3.47
N HIS A 36 5.58 -8.03 3.67
CA HIS A 36 6.57 -7.33 2.82
C HIS A 36 6.46 -7.72 1.35
N GLN A 37 6.18 -8.99 1.06
CA GLN A 37 5.93 -9.47 -0.30
C GLN A 37 4.65 -8.85 -0.88
N GLU A 38 3.54 -8.86 -0.14
CA GLU A 38 2.27 -8.25 -0.57
C GLU A 38 2.42 -6.73 -0.80
N ALA A 39 3.15 -6.04 0.07
CA ALA A 39 3.46 -4.63 -0.08
C ALA A 39 4.34 -4.34 -1.30
N GLN A 40 5.38 -5.16 -1.51
CA GLN A 40 6.25 -5.06 -2.69
C GLN A 40 5.44 -5.22 -3.99
N GLU A 41 4.56 -6.21 -4.07
CA GLU A 41 3.67 -6.40 -5.22
C GLU A 41 2.74 -5.20 -5.44
N ALA A 42 2.18 -4.64 -4.36
CA ALA A 42 1.33 -3.46 -4.45
C ALA A 42 2.10 -2.24 -4.99
N PHE A 43 3.33 -2.02 -4.52
CA PHE A 43 4.19 -0.94 -5.03
C PHE A 43 4.62 -1.15 -6.47
N MET A 44 4.94 -2.39 -6.87
CA MET A 44 5.27 -2.70 -8.26
C MET A 44 4.07 -2.46 -9.19
N GLY A 45 2.85 -2.79 -8.75
CA GLY A 45 1.62 -2.45 -9.45
C GLY A 45 1.44 -0.94 -9.60
N LEU A 46 1.60 -0.18 -8.51
CA LEU A 46 1.55 1.29 -8.53
C LEU A 46 2.59 1.89 -9.49
N PHE A 47 3.81 1.37 -9.51
CA PHE A 47 4.86 1.81 -10.42
C PHE A 47 4.49 1.57 -11.89
N SER A 48 3.88 0.42 -12.20
CA SER A 48 3.36 0.14 -13.54
C SER A 48 2.25 1.10 -13.95
N ASP A 49 1.27 1.30 -13.08
CA ASP A 49 0.11 2.17 -13.33
C ASP A 49 0.55 3.64 -13.50
N THR A 50 1.51 4.11 -12.70
CA THR A 50 2.07 5.47 -12.82
C THR A 50 2.86 5.66 -14.12
N ARG A 51 3.55 4.63 -14.60
CA ARG A 51 4.22 4.66 -15.92
C ARG A 51 3.20 4.78 -17.06
N GLU A 52 2.09 4.06 -16.99
CA GLU A 52 1.00 4.15 -17.97
C GLU A 52 0.38 5.55 -17.98
N VAL A 53 0.07 6.10 -16.80
CA VAL A 53 -0.40 7.47 -16.62
C VAL A 53 0.56 8.50 -17.24
N TYR A 54 1.86 8.35 -16.99
CA TYR A 54 2.87 9.23 -17.58
C TYR A 54 2.83 9.18 -19.12
N GLN A 55 2.67 7.97 -19.68
CA GLN A 55 2.61 7.80 -21.13
C GLN A 55 1.35 8.43 -21.71
N LEU A 56 0.20 8.28 -21.07
CA LEU A 56 -1.06 8.94 -21.46
C LEU A 56 -0.93 10.47 -21.43
N LEU A 57 -0.32 11.04 -20.37
CA LEU A 57 -0.05 12.48 -20.27
C LEU A 57 0.84 12.96 -21.40
N ARG A 58 1.92 12.23 -21.66
CA ARG A 58 2.86 12.56 -22.75
C ARG A 58 2.16 12.55 -24.10
N ASP A 59 1.35 11.54 -24.37
CA ASP A 59 0.64 11.40 -25.64
C ASP A 59 -0.43 12.49 -25.81
N ALA A 60 -1.14 12.86 -24.73
CA ALA A 60 -2.09 13.98 -24.74
C ALA A 60 -1.39 15.32 -25.03
N LEU A 61 -0.23 15.57 -24.43
CA LEU A 61 0.57 16.78 -24.69
C LEU A 61 1.11 16.84 -26.12
N ILE A 62 1.55 15.71 -26.67
CA ILE A 62 2.00 15.62 -28.08
C ILE A 62 0.82 15.93 -29.02
N LYS A 63 -0.35 15.32 -28.78
CA LYS A 63 -1.56 15.60 -29.57
C LYS A 63 -1.94 17.08 -29.53
N ALA A 64 -1.97 17.67 -28.34
CA ALA A 64 -2.31 19.08 -28.15
C ALA A 64 -1.31 20.02 -28.86
N SER A 65 -0.02 19.70 -28.84
CA SER A 65 1.03 20.53 -29.49
C SER A 65 1.05 20.41 -31.01
N SER A 66 0.54 19.31 -31.58
CA SER A 66 0.46 19.10 -33.04
C SER A 66 -0.73 19.78 -33.73
N ARG A 67 -1.74 20.25 -32.97
CA ARG A 67 -2.96 20.83 -33.55
C ARG A 67 -2.85 22.33 -33.76
N HIS A 68 -3.21 22.80 -34.97
CA HIS A 68 -3.17 24.21 -35.35
C HIS A 68 -4.31 25.08 -34.76
N CYS A 69 -5.39 24.47 -34.25
CA CYS A 69 -6.48 25.18 -33.57
C CYS A 69 -6.39 25.00 -32.05
N ARG A 70 -6.18 26.12 -31.33
CA ARG A 70 -5.90 26.12 -29.87
C ARG A 70 -7.10 25.67 -29.03
N GLU A 71 -8.31 26.14 -29.32
CA GLU A 71 -9.50 25.84 -28.50
C GLU A 71 -9.89 24.35 -28.45
N PRO A 72 -10.05 23.64 -29.58
CA PRO A 72 -10.38 22.21 -29.54
C PRO A 72 -9.23 21.35 -28.96
N ALA A 73 -7.98 21.78 -29.14
CA ALA A 73 -6.82 21.11 -28.53
C ALA A 73 -6.82 21.25 -26.99
N PHE A 74 -7.21 22.41 -26.46
CA PHE A 74 -7.33 22.63 -25.02
C PHE A 74 -8.46 21.81 -24.39
N LEU A 75 -9.62 21.72 -25.03
CA LEU A 75 -10.75 20.91 -24.54
C LEU A 75 -10.40 19.42 -24.49
N GLU A 76 -9.73 18.91 -25.52
CA GLU A 76 -9.28 17.51 -25.59
C GLU A 76 -8.21 17.22 -24.52
N LEU A 77 -7.25 18.13 -24.34
CA LEU A 77 -6.24 18.02 -23.29
C LEU A 77 -6.87 18.03 -21.88
N ALA A 78 -7.88 18.89 -21.66
CA ALA A 78 -8.60 18.94 -20.38
C ALA A 78 -9.34 17.63 -20.10
N TYR A 79 -10.00 17.05 -21.11
CA TYR A 79 -10.66 15.76 -21.01
C TYR A 79 -9.67 14.62 -20.73
N ASP A 80 -8.57 14.55 -21.48
CA ASP A 80 -7.52 13.54 -21.29
C ASP A 80 -6.92 13.65 -19.88
N THR A 81 -6.65 14.87 -19.42
CA THR A 81 -6.12 15.13 -18.06
C THR A 81 -7.10 14.69 -16.98
N GLN A 82 -8.41 14.94 -17.16
CA GLN A 82 -9.45 14.50 -16.23
C GLN A 82 -9.53 12.98 -16.16
N SER A 83 -9.52 12.30 -17.31
CA SER A 83 -9.50 10.85 -17.41
C SER A 83 -8.28 10.25 -16.70
N ILE A 84 -7.10 10.80 -16.96
CA ILE A 84 -5.85 10.40 -16.30
C ILE A 84 -5.93 10.60 -14.78
N GLY A 85 -6.50 11.72 -14.33
CA GLY A 85 -6.72 11.97 -12.90
C GLY A 85 -7.65 10.96 -12.24
N LEU A 86 -8.63 10.42 -12.96
CA LEU A 86 -9.47 9.31 -12.48
C LEU A 86 -8.67 8.01 -12.38
N SER A 87 -7.85 7.69 -13.38
CA SER A 87 -6.99 6.50 -13.38
C SER A 87 -5.99 6.51 -12.22
N ILE A 88 -5.34 7.65 -11.95
CA ILE A 88 -4.44 7.81 -10.79
C ILE A 88 -5.19 7.53 -9.49
N ARG A 89 -6.37 8.13 -9.32
CA ARG A 89 -7.17 7.97 -8.10
C ARG A 89 -7.56 6.52 -7.87
N GLN A 90 -8.02 5.83 -8.91
CA GLN A 90 -8.39 4.42 -8.84
C GLN A 90 -7.18 3.52 -8.52
N CYS A 91 -6.01 3.81 -9.10
CA CYS A 91 -4.77 3.11 -8.78
C CYS A 91 -4.41 3.28 -7.29
N LEU A 92 -4.38 4.53 -6.80
CA LEU A 92 -4.04 4.82 -5.40
C LEU A 92 -5.03 4.18 -4.42
N GLN A 93 -6.33 4.22 -4.73
CA GLN A 93 -7.35 3.56 -3.92
C GLN A 93 -7.16 2.04 -3.85
N ARG A 94 -6.89 1.39 -4.99
CA ARG A 94 -6.61 -0.06 -5.02
C ARG A 94 -5.36 -0.42 -4.22
N THR A 95 -4.27 0.33 -4.41
CA THR A 95 -3.01 0.11 -3.68
C THR A 95 -3.19 0.34 -2.18
N SER A 96 -3.84 1.42 -1.78
CA SER A 96 -4.14 1.73 -0.39
C SER A 96 -5.00 0.63 0.25
N HIS A 97 -6.04 0.15 -0.43
CA HIS A 97 -6.88 -0.93 0.06
C HIS A 97 -6.11 -2.25 0.24
N ARG A 98 -5.24 -2.61 -0.72
CA ARG A 98 -4.38 -3.81 -0.60
C ARG A 98 -3.44 -3.71 0.59
N LEU A 99 -2.77 -2.57 0.76
CA LEU A 99 -1.83 -2.36 1.87
C LEU A 99 -2.56 -2.40 3.22
N SER A 100 -3.68 -1.69 3.34
CA SER A 100 -4.49 -1.69 4.57
C SER A 100 -5.03 -3.08 4.92
N THR A 101 -5.46 -3.86 3.92
CA THR A 101 -5.90 -5.25 4.14
C THR A 101 -4.76 -6.13 4.63
N SER A 102 -3.57 -5.98 4.03
CA SER A 102 -2.39 -6.75 4.42
C SER A 102 -1.93 -6.41 5.84
N GLU A 103 -1.92 -5.12 6.17
CA GLU A 103 -1.63 -4.62 7.52
C GLU A 103 -2.64 -5.17 8.54
N SER A 104 -3.95 -5.10 8.26
CA SER A 104 -4.98 -5.64 9.13
C SER A 104 -4.79 -7.14 9.41
N ARG A 105 -4.42 -7.93 8.39
CA ARG A 105 -4.10 -9.36 8.58
C ARG A 105 -2.88 -9.57 9.46
N LEU A 106 -1.83 -8.76 9.30
CA LEU A 106 -0.65 -8.84 10.17
C LEU A 106 -1.03 -8.53 11.62
N LEU A 107 -1.76 -7.43 11.84
CA LEU A 107 -2.18 -7.01 13.17
C LEU A 107 -3.03 -8.10 13.85
N CYS A 108 -4.02 -8.66 13.14
CA CYS A 108 -4.81 -9.79 13.64
C CYS A 108 -3.95 -11.00 14.02
N ALA A 109 -2.92 -11.33 13.22
CA ALA A 109 -2.03 -12.44 13.53
C ALA A 109 -1.08 -12.16 14.71
N LEU A 110 -0.78 -10.88 14.97
CA LEU A 110 -0.10 -10.43 16.17
C LEU A 110 -1.03 -10.29 17.39
N GLY A 111 -2.32 -10.63 17.24
CA GLY A 111 -3.32 -10.47 18.30
C GLY A 111 -3.75 -9.02 18.55
N ILE A 112 -3.40 -8.11 17.65
CA ILE A 112 -3.80 -6.70 17.67
C ILE A 112 -5.06 -6.55 16.84
N TYR A 113 -6.19 -6.34 17.50
CA TYR A 113 -7.46 -6.05 16.83
C TYR A 113 -7.64 -4.53 16.76
N LEU A 114 -7.62 -3.97 15.55
CA LEU A 114 -8.04 -2.60 15.33
C LEU A 114 -9.57 -2.56 15.39
N ASP A 115 -10.11 -1.98 16.45
CA ASP A 115 -11.54 -1.73 16.57
C ASP A 115 -11.89 -0.49 15.73
N ASP A 116 -12.28 -0.70 14.47
CA ASP A 116 -12.73 0.37 13.55
C ASP A 116 -14.11 0.96 13.93
N THR A 117 -14.61 0.70 15.14
CA THR A 117 -15.91 1.20 15.64
C THR A 117 -15.92 2.69 15.99
N ALA A 118 -14.80 3.40 15.90
CA ALA A 118 -14.74 4.87 16.03
C ALA A 118 -15.43 5.66 14.90
N SER A 119 -16.13 4.99 13.98
CA SER A 119 -17.02 5.61 12.99
C SER A 119 -18.50 5.65 13.40
N LYS A 120 -18.87 5.15 14.59
CA LYS A 120 -20.27 5.07 15.06
C LYS A 120 -20.64 5.89 16.30
N ASP A 121 -19.81 6.82 16.74
CA ASP A 121 -20.20 7.80 17.75
C ASP A 121 -20.43 9.19 17.13
N CYS A 122 -21.54 9.28 16.40
CA CYS A 122 -22.30 10.52 16.24
C CYS A 122 -23.79 10.18 16.29
N ILE A 123 -24.26 9.83 17.49
CA ILE A 123 -25.61 10.17 17.93
C ILE A 123 -25.45 11.11 19.13
N PHE A 124 -25.66 12.39 18.90
CA PHE A 124 -26.19 13.29 19.92
C PHE A 124 -27.26 14.16 19.27
N ILE A 125 -28.51 13.77 19.57
CA ILE A 125 -29.75 14.55 19.74
C ILE A 125 -30.12 15.51 18.60
#